data_AF-A0A6P2CD75-F1
#
_entry.id   AF-A0A6P2CD75-F1
#
_cell.length_a   1.000
_cell.length_b   1.000
_cell.length_c   1.000
_cell.angle_alpha   90.00
_cell.angle_beta   90.00
_cell.angle_gamma   90.00
#
_symmetry.space_group_name_H-M   'P 1'
#
loop_
_entity.id
_entity.type
_entity.pdbx_description
1 polymer ?
#
loop_
_entity_poly.entity_id
_entity_poly.type
_entity_poly.pdbx_seq_one_letter_code
_entity_poly.pdbx_strand_id
1 'polypeptide(L)'
;MAELVGSDGTRIEVGDALNPPVLVLDPTAVSDAGGVLVPLRGVPGQDSTVPGPQGRGYESVTAQGNTLEFHATDDSVDTAVVPALTQAAADAAAAAVARGEAIAARDIAVQAADDAESYVGQPADGSVTEPKIATAAIVGRHLAPGAIPQDRLASTGPFSDWVNTKADLVGGRVPTGQLPAVALTKPFRVSNRAAMLALDVQEGDVAVVTGGSDKGTYMLGEGSPTVFESWVRLNAPDDAVSSVNGQTGTVVLSKSDVGLGSVNNTSDAAKPISTATQTALNGKVSGAYTLVVQAGAPSGAPANRITIRTA
;
A
#
# COMPACT_ATOMS: atom_id res chain seq x y z
N MET A 1 100.30 51.57 59.56
CA MET A 1 99.13 51.39 60.43
C MET A 1 98.22 52.57 60.18
N ALA A 2 96.97 52.35 59.76
CA ALA A 2 96.02 53.43 59.50
C ALA A 2 95.33 53.76 60.84
N GLU A 3 95.72 54.87 61.45
CA GLU A 3 95.05 55.41 62.64
C GLU A 3 93.83 56.22 62.19
N LEU A 4 92.66 55.94 62.78
CA LEU A 4 91.50 56.82 62.68
C LEU A 4 91.46 57.69 63.94
N VAL A 5 91.49 59.01 63.73
CA VAL A 5 91.43 59.99 64.81
C VAL A 5 90.00 60.50 64.90
N GLY A 6 89.37 60.32 66.06
CA GLY A 6 88.05 60.85 66.37
C GLY A 6 88.06 62.39 66.40
N SER A 7 86.90 63.01 66.20
CA SER A 7 86.72 64.48 66.17
C SER A 7 86.99 65.16 67.53
N ASP A 8 87.02 64.39 68.61
CA ASP A 8 87.44 64.77 69.96
C ASP A 8 88.97 64.66 70.18
N GLY A 9 89.72 64.31 69.14
CA GLY A 9 91.16 64.08 69.21
C GLY A 9 91.54 62.71 69.77
N THR A 10 90.57 61.86 70.08
CA THR A 10 90.82 60.50 70.58
C THR A 10 91.36 59.64 69.44
N ARG A 11 92.56 59.10 69.63
CA ARG A 11 93.19 58.19 68.66
C ARG A 11 92.62 56.79 68.90
N ILE A 12 91.83 56.29 67.95
CA ILE A 12 91.42 54.90 67.95
C ILE A 12 92.55 54.14 67.28
N GLU A 13 93.40 53.51 68.09
CA GLU A 13 94.28 52.45 67.62
C GLU A 13 93.40 51.36 67.00
N VAL A 14 93.53 51.15 65.69
CA VAL A 14 92.89 50.02 65.02
C VAL A 14 93.69 48.78 65.44
N GLY A 15 93.38 48.28 66.65
CA GLY A 15 94.10 47.20 67.31
C GLY A 15 93.99 45.88 66.54
N ASP A 16 95.07 45.09 66.60
CA ASP A 16 95.35 43.83 65.88
C ASP A 16 94.39 42.65 66.15
N ALA A 17 93.14 42.87 66.59
CA ALA A 17 92.30 41.79 67.10
C ALA A 17 91.45 41.04 66.05
N LEU A 18 91.21 41.56 64.83
CA LEU A 18 90.50 40.82 63.76
C LEU A 18 90.97 41.24 62.35
N ASN A 19 91.41 40.26 61.54
CA ASN A 19 91.82 40.42 60.14
C ASN A 19 90.75 39.79 59.21
N PRO A 20 90.16 40.51 58.24
CA PRO A 20 90.34 41.93 57.92
C PRO A 20 89.49 42.86 58.80
N PRO A 21 89.86 44.15 58.93
CA PRO A 21 89.09 45.14 59.67
C PRO A 21 87.71 45.38 59.03
N VAL A 22 86.64 45.31 59.82
CA VAL A 22 85.26 45.58 59.37
C VAL A 22 84.80 46.95 59.88
N LEU A 23 84.34 47.80 58.96
CA LEU A 23 83.71 49.08 59.27
C LEU A 23 82.24 48.86 59.60
N VAL A 24 81.82 49.21 60.83
CA VAL A 24 80.41 49.21 61.22
C VAL A 24 79.84 50.59 60.91
N LEU A 25 78.95 50.68 59.92
CA LEU A 25 78.18 51.90 59.63
C LEU A 25 76.88 51.88 60.45
N ASP A 26 76.53 53.00 61.08
CA ASP A 26 75.24 53.18 61.74
C ASP A 26 74.20 53.58 60.68
N PRO A 27 73.20 52.74 60.36
CA PRO A 27 72.19 53.05 59.35
C PRO A 27 71.26 54.21 59.75
N THR A 28 71.32 54.66 61.01
CA THR A 28 70.55 55.83 61.50
C THR A 28 71.30 57.16 61.35
N ALA A 29 72.60 57.11 61.05
CA ALA A 29 73.41 58.28 60.72
C ALA A 29 73.18 58.68 59.25
N VAL A 30 72.01 59.23 58.97
CA VAL A 30 71.60 59.73 57.66
C VAL A 30 71.92 61.21 57.55
N SER A 31 72.42 61.66 56.41
CA SER A 31 72.61 63.11 56.17
C SER A 31 71.27 63.82 55.98
N ASP A 32 71.23 65.14 56.21
CA ASP A 32 70.08 65.99 55.86
C ASP A 32 69.74 65.94 54.35
N ALA A 33 70.72 65.54 53.52
CA ALA A 33 70.57 65.32 52.09
C ALA A 33 70.15 63.89 51.72
N GLY A 34 69.86 63.03 52.70
CA GLY A 34 69.43 61.64 52.56
C GLY A 34 70.56 60.69 52.11
N GLY A 35 70.60 59.49 52.69
CA GLY A 35 71.68 58.51 52.50
C GLY A 35 72.62 58.39 53.72
N VAL A 36 73.13 57.18 53.95
CA VAL A 36 74.04 56.87 55.06
C VAL A 36 75.37 57.57 54.84
N LEU A 37 75.88 58.23 55.88
CA LEU A 37 77.17 58.91 55.82
C LEU A 37 78.31 57.90 55.72
N VAL A 38 79.17 58.05 54.71
CA VAL A 38 80.35 57.19 54.51
C VAL A 38 81.63 58.01 54.77
N PRO A 39 82.57 57.52 55.60
CA PRO A 39 83.84 58.20 55.86
C PRO A 39 84.74 58.26 54.62
N LEU A 40 85.40 59.40 54.41
CA LEU A 40 86.46 59.62 53.42
C LEU A 40 87.81 59.86 54.12
N ARG A 41 88.92 59.60 53.41
CA ARG A 41 90.26 59.98 53.91
C ARG A 41 90.37 61.51 54.00
N GLY A 42 90.46 62.03 55.22
CA GLY A 42 90.58 63.46 55.51
C GLY A 42 91.82 63.83 56.34
N VAL A 43 92.05 65.14 56.48
CA VAL A 43 93.11 65.70 57.33
C VAL A 43 92.70 65.55 58.80
N PRO A 44 93.60 65.15 59.73
CA PRO A 44 93.27 64.97 61.14
C PRO A 44 92.63 66.23 61.75
N GLY A 45 91.48 66.07 62.42
CA GLY A 45 90.75 67.15 63.09
C GLY A 45 89.64 67.85 62.27
N GLN A 46 89.29 67.32 61.09
CA GLN A 46 88.12 67.75 60.31
C GLN A 46 87.25 66.55 59.99
N ASP A 47 85.93 66.68 60.18
CA ASP A 47 84.98 65.62 59.83
C ASP A 47 84.88 65.50 58.30
N SER A 48 85.16 64.32 57.74
CA SER A 48 85.18 64.06 56.31
C SER A 48 84.29 62.87 55.99
N THR A 49 82.97 63.10 55.96
CA THR A 49 81.98 62.14 55.48
C THR A 49 81.26 62.68 54.25
N VAL A 50 80.93 61.80 53.30
CA VAL A 50 80.04 62.14 52.19
C VAL A 50 78.76 61.31 52.28
N PRO A 51 77.57 61.92 52.09
CA PRO A 51 76.32 61.17 51.98
C PRO A 51 76.37 60.17 50.83
N GLY A 52 76.01 58.92 51.12
CA GLY A 52 75.66 57.96 50.08
C GLY A 52 74.40 58.37 49.31
N PRO A 53 74.08 57.73 48.17
CA PRO A 53 72.83 57.98 47.46
C PRO A 53 71.61 57.74 48.36
N GLN A 54 70.55 58.55 48.17
CA GLN A 54 69.28 58.38 48.87
C GLN A 54 68.69 56.99 48.60
N GLY A 55 68.14 56.34 49.62
CA GLY A 55 67.43 55.07 49.46
C GLY A 55 66.12 55.25 48.69
N ARG A 56 65.62 54.18 48.07
CA ARG A 56 64.31 54.17 47.40
C ARG A 56 63.21 53.70 48.36
N GLY A 57 62.16 54.50 48.52
CA GLY A 57 60.94 54.15 49.27
C GLY A 57 59.71 54.12 48.36
N TYR A 58 58.57 53.62 48.86
CA TYR A 58 57.28 53.68 48.17
C TYR A 58 56.32 54.63 48.87
N GLU A 59 55.66 55.50 48.11
CA GLU A 59 54.75 56.53 48.64
C GLU A 59 53.28 56.15 48.51
N SER A 60 52.92 55.37 47.49
CA SER A 60 51.55 54.90 47.30
C SER A 60 51.48 53.56 46.58
N VAL A 61 50.37 52.85 46.81
CA VAL A 61 50.04 51.60 46.11
C VAL A 61 48.66 51.75 45.50
N THR A 62 48.56 51.54 44.19
CA THR A 62 47.30 51.64 43.44
C THR A 62 47.01 50.33 42.74
N ALA A 63 45.73 49.96 42.64
CA ALA A 63 45.31 48.79 41.86
C ALA A 63 44.94 49.23 40.44
N GLN A 64 45.56 48.63 39.43
CA GLN A 64 45.25 48.85 38.03
C GLN A 64 45.06 47.49 37.33
N GLY A 65 43.82 47.19 36.93
CA GLY A 65 43.46 45.88 36.37
C GLY A 65 43.78 44.74 37.34
N ASN A 66 44.72 43.87 36.98
CA ASN A 66 45.15 42.70 37.76
C ASN A 66 46.48 42.91 38.51
N THR A 67 46.97 44.15 38.53
CA THR A 67 48.31 44.49 38.99
C THR A 67 48.23 45.55 40.09
N LEU A 68 49.10 45.44 41.08
CA LEU A 68 49.38 46.52 42.02
C LEU A 68 50.57 47.31 41.52
N GLU A 69 50.40 48.61 41.41
CA GLU A 69 51.43 49.58 41.07
C GLU A 69 51.95 50.21 42.36
N PHE A 70 53.24 50.07 42.63
CA PHE A 70 53.94 50.67 43.75
C PHE A 70 54.70 51.89 43.24
N HIS A 71 54.22 53.08 43.59
CA HIS A 71 54.85 54.34 43.19
C HIS A 71 55.98 54.67 44.16
N ALA A 72 57.20 54.73 43.64
CA ALA A 72 58.39 55.02 44.42
C ALA A 72 58.59 56.54 44.61
N THR A 73 59.41 56.89 45.60
CA THR A 73 59.80 58.29 45.92
C THR A 73 60.62 58.96 44.81
N ASP A 74 61.05 58.22 43.79
CA ASP A 74 61.83 58.69 42.63
C ASP A 74 61.01 58.70 41.32
N ASP A 75 59.69 58.69 41.42
CA ASP A 75 58.71 58.59 40.32
C ASP A 75 58.73 57.27 39.52
N SER A 76 59.55 56.28 39.91
CA SER A 76 59.49 54.95 39.29
C SER A 76 58.27 54.16 39.78
N VAL A 77 57.79 53.23 38.94
CA VAL A 77 56.64 52.37 39.26
C VAL A 77 57.05 50.91 39.15
N ASP A 78 57.01 50.22 40.29
CA ASP A 78 57.15 48.78 40.33
C ASP A 78 55.77 48.12 40.26
N THR A 79 55.67 47.01 39.53
CA THR A 79 54.40 46.33 39.29
C THR A 79 54.42 44.91 39.82
N ALA A 80 53.34 44.50 40.49
CA ALA A 80 53.15 43.13 40.95
C ALA A 80 51.78 42.60 40.52
N VAL A 81 51.78 41.53 39.73
CA VAL A 81 50.54 40.84 39.37
C VAL A 81 49.97 40.16 40.60
N VAL A 82 48.66 40.33 40.85
CA VAL A 82 47.94 39.65 41.92
C VAL A 82 47.17 38.47 41.32
N PRO A 83 47.64 37.22 41.49
CA PRO A 83 47.03 36.06 40.83
C PRO A 83 45.54 35.87 41.14
N ALA A 84 45.11 36.26 42.35
CA ALA A 84 43.71 36.19 42.76
C ALA A 84 42.79 37.11 41.94
N LEU A 85 43.26 38.30 41.54
CA LEU A 85 42.49 39.20 40.68
C LEU A 85 42.39 38.65 39.25
N THR A 86 43.47 38.03 38.76
CA THR A 86 43.47 37.34 37.45
C THR A 86 42.48 36.18 37.43
N GLN A 87 42.47 35.37 38.49
CA GLN A 87 41.52 34.27 38.63
C GLN A 87 40.08 34.79 38.71
N ALA A 88 39.81 35.83 39.50
CA ALA A 88 38.48 36.42 39.61
C ALA A 88 37.96 36.96 38.26
N ALA A 89 38.82 37.56 37.44
CA ALA A 89 38.46 38.01 36.10
C ALA A 89 38.14 36.84 35.16
N ALA A 90 38.92 35.74 35.24
CA ALA A 90 38.66 34.52 34.46
C ALA A 90 37.35 33.84 34.88
N ASP A 91 37.08 33.75 36.19
CA ASP A 91 35.85 33.19 36.74
C ASP A 91 34.62 34.03 36.33
N ALA A 92 34.74 35.36 36.33
CA ALA A 92 33.69 36.26 35.85
C ALA A 92 33.39 36.06 34.36
N ALA A 93 34.43 35.86 33.53
CA ALA A 93 34.27 35.57 32.11
C ALA A 93 33.60 34.20 31.88
N ALA A 94 34.04 33.15 32.60
CA ALA A 94 33.43 31.82 32.54
C ALA A 94 31.95 31.85 32.97
N ALA A 95 31.62 32.59 34.03
CA ALA A 95 30.24 32.78 34.47
C ALA A 95 29.38 33.53 33.42
N ALA A 96 29.96 34.46 32.66
CA ALA A 96 29.26 35.13 31.56
C ALA A 96 28.95 34.17 30.41
N VAL A 97 29.90 33.31 30.02
CA VAL A 97 29.69 32.28 28.99
C VAL A 97 28.61 31.28 29.41
N ALA A 98 28.69 30.76 30.64
CA ALA A 98 27.70 29.82 31.17
C ALA A 98 26.28 30.41 31.21
N ARG A 99 26.15 31.71 31.53
CA ARG A 99 24.86 32.42 31.44
C ARG A 99 24.33 32.48 30.01
N GLY A 100 25.19 32.73 29.03
CA GLY A 100 24.81 32.75 27.61
C GLY A 100 24.30 31.37 27.13
N GLU A 101 25.01 30.30 27.49
CA GLU A 101 24.59 28.93 27.18
C GLU A 101 23.25 28.56 27.83
N ALA A 102 23.04 28.96 29.09
CA ALA A 102 21.78 28.74 29.79
C ALA A 102 20.60 29.48 29.14
N ILE A 103 20.82 30.71 28.65
CA ILE A 103 19.80 31.46 27.90
C ILE A 103 19.47 30.75 26.58
N ALA A 104 20.49 30.33 25.82
CA ALA A 104 20.28 29.59 24.57
C ALA A 104 19.50 28.28 24.79
N ALA A 105 19.84 27.52 25.84
CA ALA A 105 19.13 26.30 26.19
C ALA A 105 17.66 26.58 26.59
N ARG A 106 17.41 27.66 27.33
CA ARG A 106 16.04 28.10 27.66
C ARG A 106 15.25 28.45 26.40
N ASP A 107 15.84 29.22 25.48
CA ASP A 107 15.14 29.67 24.28
C ASP A 107 14.84 28.49 23.34
N ILE A 108 15.75 27.51 23.23
CA ILE A 108 15.49 26.23 22.53
C ILE A 108 14.34 25.46 23.19
N ALA A 109 14.30 25.40 24.52
CA ALA A 109 13.23 24.71 25.24
C ALA A 109 11.86 25.40 25.06
N VAL A 110 11.84 26.73 25.02
CA VAL A 110 10.61 27.50 24.73
C VAL A 110 10.15 27.24 23.30
N GLN A 111 11.04 27.32 22.30
CA GLN A 111 10.68 27.00 20.91
C GLN A 111 10.15 25.56 20.78
N ALA A 112 10.78 24.60 21.45
CA ALA A 112 10.31 23.21 21.44
C ALA A 112 8.93 23.05 22.11
N ALA A 113 8.63 23.84 23.14
CA ALA A 113 7.32 23.86 23.79
C ALA A 113 6.25 24.51 22.89
N ASP A 114 6.56 25.64 22.25
CA ASP A 114 5.69 26.32 21.30
C ASP A 114 5.41 25.44 20.06
N ASP A 115 6.44 24.76 19.56
CA ASP A 115 6.32 23.78 18.48
C ASP A 115 5.41 22.62 18.91
N ALA A 116 5.63 22.05 20.11
CA ALA A 116 4.81 20.97 20.63
C ALA A 116 3.34 21.40 20.80
N GLU A 117 3.06 22.60 21.30
CA GLU A 117 1.69 23.13 21.44
C GLU A 117 1.03 23.36 20.07
N SER A 118 1.78 23.80 19.06
CA SER A 118 1.31 23.91 17.67
C SER A 118 0.90 22.56 17.06
N TYR A 119 1.53 21.45 17.49
CA TYR A 119 1.15 20.09 17.06
C TYR A 119 -0.07 19.52 17.79
N VAL A 120 -0.44 20.05 18.98
CA VAL A 120 -1.61 19.55 19.72
C VAL A 120 -2.89 19.96 18.99
N GLY A 121 -3.53 18.98 18.35
CA GLY A 121 -4.81 19.15 17.63
C GLY A 121 -4.67 19.36 16.12
N GLN A 122 -3.45 19.45 15.58
CA GLN A 122 -3.26 19.38 14.14
C GLN A 122 -3.34 17.92 13.68
N PRO A 123 -4.10 17.64 12.62
CA PRO A 123 -4.20 16.29 12.08
C PRO A 123 -2.82 15.90 11.51
N ALA A 124 -2.41 14.64 11.70
CA ALA A 124 -1.06 14.14 11.40
C ALA A 124 -0.51 14.59 10.03
N ASP A 125 0.82 14.61 9.90
CA ASP A 125 1.49 15.02 8.67
C ASP A 125 0.97 14.20 7.46
N GLY A 126 0.51 14.90 6.41
CA GLY A 126 -0.18 14.29 5.26
C GLY A 126 -1.70 14.09 5.37
N SER A 127 -2.33 14.46 6.49
CA SER A 127 -3.79 14.47 6.61
C SER A 127 -4.41 15.62 5.81
N VAL A 128 -5.41 15.29 5.01
CA VAL A 128 -6.21 16.25 4.26
C VAL A 128 -7.52 16.44 5.02
N THR A 129 -7.58 17.43 5.91
CA THR A 129 -8.83 17.80 6.62
C THR A 129 -9.60 18.86 5.84
N GLU A 130 -10.88 19.03 6.15
CA GLU A 130 -11.80 19.95 5.46
C GLU A 130 -11.27 21.39 5.25
N PRO A 131 -10.43 21.98 6.12
CA PRO A 131 -9.82 23.28 5.84
C PRO A 131 -8.77 23.27 4.71
N LYS A 132 -8.15 22.12 4.41
CA LYS A 132 -7.01 21.99 3.49
C LYS A 132 -7.42 21.78 2.02
N ILE A 133 -8.69 21.48 1.75
CA ILE A 133 -9.23 21.35 0.41
C ILE A 133 -10.37 22.35 0.25
N ALA A 134 -10.17 23.33 -0.62
CA ALA A 134 -11.24 24.25 -0.97
C ALA A 134 -12.44 23.48 -1.55
N THR A 135 -13.65 23.94 -1.24
CA THR A 135 -14.89 23.38 -1.78
C THR A 135 -14.78 23.21 -3.30
N ALA A 136 -15.06 22.00 -3.80
CA ALA A 136 -14.99 21.62 -5.22
C ALA A 136 -13.60 21.66 -5.89
N ALA A 137 -12.49 21.70 -5.13
CA ALA A 137 -11.13 21.63 -5.71
C ALA A 137 -10.82 20.27 -6.37
N ILE A 138 -11.42 19.18 -5.89
CA ILE A 138 -11.24 17.84 -6.47
C ILE A 138 -12.43 17.51 -7.37
N VAL A 139 -12.25 17.67 -8.69
CA VAL A 139 -13.21 17.27 -9.71
C VAL A 139 -12.78 15.96 -10.37
N GLY A 140 -13.66 15.29 -11.14
CA GLY A 140 -13.43 13.95 -11.69
C GLY A 140 -12.19 13.75 -12.58
N ARG A 141 -11.47 14.83 -12.95
CA ARG A 141 -10.17 14.74 -13.63
C ARG A 141 -8.96 14.65 -12.69
N HIS A 142 -9.13 15.00 -11.41
CA HIS A 142 -8.05 15.08 -10.42
C HIS A 142 -7.81 13.73 -9.71
N LEU A 143 -8.74 12.78 -9.83
CA LEU A 143 -8.63 11.42 -9.31
C LEU A 143 -8.74 10.44 -10.47
N ALA A 144 -7.62 9.80 -10.83
CA ALA A 144 -7.65 8.69 -11.75
C ALA A 144 -8.33 7.46 -11.10
N PRO A 145 -8.93 6.54 -11.88
CA PRO A 145 -9.39 5.26 -11.35
C PRO A 145 -8.27 4.54 -10.58
N GLY A 146 -8.53 4.18 -9.32
CA GLY A 146 -7.55 3.52 -8.45
C GLY A 146 -6.53 4.44 -7.78
N ALA A 147 -6.62 5.76 -7.94
CA ALA A 147 -5.69 6.72 -7.30
C ALA A 147 -5.76 6.71 -5.77
N ILE A 148 -6.85 6.20 -5.18
CA ILE A 148 -6.99 6.00 -3.74
C ILE A 148 -7.15 4.49 -3.49
N PRO A 149 -6.07 3.78 -3.13
CA PRO A 149 -6.17 2.37 -2.79
C PRO A 149 -6.84 2.21 -1.41
N GLN A 150 -7.38 1.02 -1.15
CA GLN A 150 -8.27 0.78 0.00
C GLN A 150 -7.58 0.94 1.36
N ASP A 151 -6.27 0.73 1.43
CA ASP A 151 -5.43 0.97 2.61
C ASP A 151 -5.31 2.47 2.97
N ARG A 152 -5.61 3.35 2.01
CA ARG A 152 -5.62 4.81 2.17
C ARG A 152 -6.99 5.36 2.50
N LEU A 153 -8.02 4.51 2.56
CA LEU A 153 -9.36 4.86 3.00
C LEU A 153 -9.45 4.61 4.51
N ALA A 154 -10.07 5.54 5.23
CA ALA A 154 -10.32 5.34 6.65
C ALA A 154 -11.12 4.05 6.86
N SER A 155 -10.68 3.20 7.79
CA SER A 155 -11.37 1.95 8.14
C SER A 155 -12.71 2.17 8.86
N THR A 156 -13.04 3.43 9.17
CA THR A 156 -14.26 3.87 9.86
C THR A 156 -14.74 5.19 9.27
N GLY A 157 -16.06 5.38 9.19
CA GLY A 157 -16.70 6.60 8.71
C GLY A 157 -17.71 6.38 7.58
N PRO A 158 -18.26 7.47 7.00
CA PRO A 158 -19.40 7.38 6.07
C PRO A 158 -19.12 6.51 4.84
N PHE A 159 -17.87 6.51 4.36
CA PHE A 159 -17.47 5.67 3.24
C PHE A 159 -17.41 4.19 3.60
N SER A 160 -16.82 3.82 4.75
CA SER A 160 -16.79 2.43 5.21
C SER A 160 -18.21 1.93 5.51
N ASP A 161 -19.06 2.79 6.07
CA ASP A 161 -20.47 2.46 6.35
C ASP A 161 -21.21 2.15 5.05
N TRP A 162 -20.98 2.93 4.00
CA TRP A 162 -21.55 2.67 2.67
C TRP A 162 -20.99 1.39 2.04
N VAL A 163 -19.69 1.13 2.12
CA VAL A 163 -19.09 -0.13 1.63
C VAL A 163 -19.66 -1.34 2.37
N ASN A 164 -19.88 -1.22 3.68
CA ASN A 164 -20.49 -2.26 4.52
C ASN A 164 -21.97 -2.53 4.20
N THR A 165 -22.63 -1.67 3.41
CA THR A 165 -23.97 -1.98 2.86
C THR A 165 -23.93 -2.86 1.61
N LYS A 166 -22.75 -3.12 1.05
CA LYS A 166 -22.56 -3.98 -0.11
C LYS A 166 -22.26 -5.41 0.33
N ALA A 167 -22.43 -6.34 -0.60
CA ALA A 167 -21.97 -7.71 -0.40
C ALA A 167 -20.44 -7.77 -0.46
N ASP A 168 -19.85 -8.52 0.46
CA ASP A 168 -18.42 -8.83 0.49
C ASP A 168 -18.08 -9.91 -0.54
N LEU A 169 -16.80 -9.98 -0.91
CA LEU A 169 -16.24 -11.05 -1.72
C LEU A 169 -15.16 -11.79 -0.94
N VAL A 170 -15.28 -13.12 -0.87
CA VAL A 170 -14.25 -14.02 -0.34
C VAL A 170 -13.78 -14.90 -1.48
N GLY A 171 -12.51 -14.74 -1.89
CA GLY A 171 -11.96 -15.48 -3.03
C GLY A 171 -12.66 -15.19 -4.37
N GLY A 172 -13.15 -13.97 -4.57
CA GLY A 172 -13.85 -13.55 -5.79
C GLY A 172 -15.30 -14.01 -5.88
N ARG A 173 -15.89 -14.52 -4.80
CA ARG A 173 -17.29 -14.96 -4.74
C ARG A 173 -18.01 -14.28 -3.58
N VAL A 174 -19.31 -14.04 -3.74
CA VAL A 174 -20.19 -13.62 -2.63
C VAL A 174 -20.38 -14.79 -1.67
N PRO A 175 -20.10 -14.64 -0.36
CA PRO A 175 -20.39 -15.66 0.63
C PRO A 175 -21.88 -16.03 0.65
N THR A 176 -22.19 -17.31 0.79
CA THR A 176 -23.58 -17.81 0.76
C THR A 176 -24.47 -17.24 1.87
N GLY A 177 -23.89 -16.77 2.98
CA GLY A 177 -24.63 -16.10 4.05
C GLY A 177 -25.12 -14.69 3.71
N GLN A 178 -24.59 -14.07 2.64
CA GLN A 178 -25.05 -12.77 2.12
C GLN A 178 -26.03 -12.92 0.95
N LEU A 179 -26.16 -14.13 0.41
CA LEU A 179 -27.25 -14.44 -0.49
C LEU A 179 -28.49 -14.72 0.37
N PRO A 180 -29.68 -14.22 -0.03
CA PRO A 180 -30.93 -14.72 0.53
C PRO A 180 -30.91 -16.25 0.46
N ALA A 181 -31.27 -16.92 1.54
CA ALA A 181 -31.31 -18.38 1.58
C ALA A 181 -32.39 -18.90 0.63
N VAL A 182 -32.03 -19.07 -0.64
CA VAL A 182 -32.76 -19.90 -1.60
C VAL A 182 -31.99 -21.21 -1.62
N ALA A 183 -32.55 -22.24 -0.99
CA ALA A 183 -31.93 -23.55 -0.99
C ALA A 183 -31.90 -24.06 -2.44
N LEU A 184 -30.71 -24.28 -3.00
CA LEU A 184 -30.56 -25.09 -4.22
C LEU A 184 -30.64 -26.57 -3.81
N THR A 185 -31.85 -26.99 -3.46
CA THR A 185 -32.14 -28.36 -3.04
C THR A 185 -32.10 -29.27 -4.26
N LYS A 186 -31.56 -30.49 -4.10
CA LYS A 186 -31.65 -31.50 -5.17
C LYS A 186 -33.13 -31.76 -5.46
N PRO A 187 -33.56 -31.89 -6.74
CA PRO A 187 -34.95 -32.20 -7.04
C PRO A 187 -35.42 -33.48 -6.33
N PHE A 188 -36.59 -33.41 -5.69
CA PHE A 188 -37.20 -34.52 -4.97
C PHE A 188 -37.84 -35.48 -5.95
N ARG A 189 -37.32 -36.71 -6.06
CA ARG A 189 -37.88 -37.74 -6.94
C ARG A 189 -38.92 -38.55 -6.18
N VAL A 190 -40.18 -38.49 -6.61
CA VAL A 190 -41.34 -39.11 -5.94
C VAL A 190 -42.16 -39.99 -6.88
N SER A 191 -42.81 -41.00 -6.34
CA SER A 191 -43.50 -42.04 -7.13
C SER A 191 -44.86 -41.59 -7.69
N ASN A 192 -45.53 -40.65 -7.01
CA ASN A 192 -46.89 -40.20 -7.33
C ASN A 192 -47.19 -38.82 -6.69
N ARG A 193 -48.35 -38.23 -7.01
CA ARG A 193 -48.81 -36.93 -6.45
C ARG A 193 -48.91 -36.94 -4.93
N ALA A 194 -49.43 -38.01 -4.32
CA ALA A 194 -49.60 -38.06 -2.86
C ALA A 194 -48.25 -37.95 -2.12
N ALA A 195 -47.21 -38.60 -2.66
CA ALA A 195 -45.86 -38.48 -2.14
C ALA A 195 -45.27 -37.07 -2.36
N MET A 196 -45.63 -36.38 -3.45
CA MET A 196 -45.24 -34.98 -3.70
C MET A 196 -45.85 -34.02 -2.66
N LEU A 197 -47.14 -34.17 -2.36
CA LEU A 197 -47.86 -33.31 -1.40
C LEU A 197 -47.48 -33.57 0.07
N ALA A 198 -46.77 -34.67 0.33
CA ALA A 198 -46.24 -35.02 1.65
C ALA A 198 -44.78 -34.57 1.85
N LEU A 199 -44.18 -33.88 0.87
CA LEU A 199 -42.82 -33.35 0.97
C LEU A 199 -42.77 -32.15 1.93
N ASP A 200 -41.73 -32.09 2.76
CA ASP A 200 -41.39 -30.93 3.57
C ASP A 200 -40.42 -30.06 2.78
N VAL A 201 -40.97 -29.08 2.04
CA VAL A 201 -40.28 -28.28 1.01
C VAL A 201 -40.75 -26.83 1.06
N GLN A 202 -39.95 -25.94 0.48
CA GLN A 202 -40.19 -24.49 0.44
C GLN A 202 -40.42 -24.02 -1.00
N GLU A 203 -40.99 -22.82 -1.16
CA GLU A 203 -41.18 -22.20 -2.47
C GLU A 203 -39.88 -22.20 -3.27
N GLY A 204 -39.97 -22.59 -4.55
CA GLY A 204 -38.84 -22.78 -5.46
C GLY A 204 -38.29 -24.21 -5.49
N ASP A 205 -38.63 -25.08 -4.55
CA ASP A 205 -38.22 -26.49 -4.58
C ASP A 205 -38.86 -27.24 -5.75
N VAL A 206 -38.11 -28.18 -6.31
CA VAL A 206 -38.51 -28.95 -7.49
C VAL A 206 -38.82 -30.40 -7.09
N ALA A 207 -40.00 -30.88 -7.48
CA ALA A 207 -40.38 -32.28 -7.39
C ALA A 207 -40.49 -32.92 -8.79
N VAL A 208 -39.95 -34.12 -8.93
CA VAL A 208 -40.04 -34.95 -10.14
C VAL A 208 -40.92 -36.14 -9.82
N VAL A 209 -42.16 -36.10 -10.32
CA VAL A 209 -43.14 -37.17 -10.18
C VAL A 209 -42.94 -38.19 -11.30
N THR A 210 -42.60 -39.43 -10.96
CA THR A 210 -42.18 -40.43 -11.94
C THR A 210 -43.29 -41.39 -12.39
N GLY A 211 -44.47 -41.35 -11.76
CA GLY A 211 -45.57 -42.26 -12.04
C GLY A 211 -46.95 -41.67 -11.71
N GLY A 212 -48.01 -42.35 -12.15
CA GLY A 212 -49.39 -41.86 -12.09
C GLY A 212 -49.76 -40.95 -13.26
N SER A 213 -51.01 -40.45 -13.25
CA SER A 213 -51.52 -39.49 -14.24
C SER A 213 -50.82 -38.13 -14.18
N ASP A 214 -50.20 -37.82 -13.04
CA ASP A 214 -49.56 -36.53 -12.75
C ASP A 214 -48.04 -36.61 -12.92
N LYS A 215 -47.57 -37.50 -13.80
CA LYS A 215 -46.14 -37.59 -14.12
C LYS A 215 -45.67 -36.26 -14.72
N GLY A 216 -44.56 -35.74 -14.21
CA GLY A 216 -44.03 -34.46 -14.63
C GLY A 216 -43.02 -33.88 -13.66
N THR A 217 -42.47 -32.73 -14.04
CA THR A 217 -41.63 -31.92 -13.15
C THR A 217 -42.47 -30.75 -12.65
N TYR A 218 -42.44 -30.50 -11.36
CA TYR A 218 -43.20 -29.45 -10.70
C TYR A 218 -42.26 -28.58 -9.87
N MET A 219 -42.51 -27.28 -9.85
CA MET A 219 -41.86 -26.34 -8.94
C MET A 219 -42.91 -25.81 -7.98
N LEU A 220 -42.62 -25.81 -6.68
CA LEU A 220 -43.51 -25.20 -5.70
C LEU A 220 -43.50 -23.68 -5.90
N GLY A 221 -44.65 -23.10 -6.24
CA GLY A 221 -44.84 -21.66 -6.28
C GLY A 221 -45.35 -21.13 -4.94
N GLU A 222 -46.04 -19.99 -4.98
CA GLU A 222 -46.64 -19.40 -3.77
C GLU A 222 -47.74 -20.31 -3.18
N GLY A 223 -47.63 -20.63 -1.89
CA GLY A 223 -48.66 -21.37 -1.13
C GLY A 223 -48.15 -22.59 -0.35
N SER A 224 -49.06 -23.48 0.02
CA SER A 224 -48.73 -24.65 0.86
C SER A 224 -48.24 -25.82 0.00
N PRO A 225 -47.14 -26.51 0.39
CA PRO A 225 -46.65 -27.71 -0.31
C PRO A 225 -47.68 -28.86 -0.33
N THR A 226 -48.63 -28.84 0.61
CA THR A 226 -49.69 -29.85 0.71
C THR A 226 -50.85 -29.63 -0.27
N VAL A 227 -50.87 -28.51 -1.00
CA VAL A 227 -51.93 -28.15 -1.96
C VAL A 227 -51.40 -28.27 -3.38
N PHE A 228 -52.01 -29.12 -4.20
CA PHE A 228 -51.54 -29.36 -5.57
C PHE A 228 -51.56 -28.13 -6.47
N GLU A 229 -52.51 -27.19 -6.26
CA GLU A 229 -52.60 -25.95 -7.03
C GLU A 229 -51.42 -25.00 -6.80
N SER A 230 -50.71 -25.11 -5.67
CA SER A 230 -49.48 -24.36 -5.40
C SER A 230 -48.29 -24.89 -6.19
N TRP A 231 -48.40 -26.07 -6.80
CA TRP A 231 -47.35 -26.66 -7.62
C TRP A 231 -47.50 -26.28 -9.10
N VAL A 232 -46.57 -25.50 -9.60
CA VAL A 232 -46.51 -25.11 -11.02
C VAL A 232 -45.88 -26.24 -11.81
N ARG A 233 -46.64 -26.83 -12.73
CA ARG A 233 -46.12 -27.84 -13.66
C ARG A 233 -45.16 -27.20 -14.65
N LEU A 234 -43.92 -27.66 -14.66
CA LEU A 234 -42.95 -27.34 -15.69
C LEU A 234 -43.21 -28.29 -16.86
N ASN A 235 -44.09 -27.85 -17.78
CA ASN A 235 -44.47 -28.65 -18.94
C ASN A 235 -43.24 -28.98 -19.79
N ALA A 236 -42.85 -30.26 -19.81
CA ALA A 236 -42.21 -30.85 -20.96
C ALA A 236 -43.30 -31.26 -21.96
N PRO A 237 -43.06 -31.27 -23.28
CA PRO A 237 -44.00 -31.90 -24.21
C PRO A 237 -44.24 -33.35 -23.75
N ASP A 238 -45.48 -33.64 -23.34
CA ASP A 238 -45.85 -34.90 -22.66
C ASP A 238 -45.67 -36.14 -23.54
N ASP A 239 -45.53 -35.94 -24.85
CA ASP A 239 -45.36 -36.97 -25.86
C ASP A 239 -44.34 -36.56 -26.92
N ALA A 240 -43.61 -37.55 -27.45
CA ALA A 240 -42.62 -37.36 -28.52
C ALA A 240 -43.22 -36.83 -29.85
N VAL A 241 -44.55 -36.94 -30.05
CA VAL A 241 -45.26 -36.49 -31.26
C VAL A 241 -46.60 -35.82 -30.90
N SER A 242 -46.75 -34.56 -31.30
CA SER A 242 -47.94 -33.75 -31.03
C SER A 242 -49.12 -34.03 -31.96
N SER A 243 -48.87 -34.37 -33.23
CA SER A 243 -49.86 -35.01 -34.12
C SER A 243 -49.22 -35.54 -35.42
N VAL A 244 -49.70 -36.69 -35.90
CA VAL A 244 -49.52 -37.18 -37.28
C VAL A 244 -50.86 -37.76 -37.72
N ASN A 245 -51.53 -37.10 -38.66
CA ASN A 245 -52.88 -37.47 -39.12
C ASN A 245 -53.87 -37.76 -37.95
N GLY A 246 -53.85 -36.91 -36.91
CA GLY A 246 -54.72 -37.06 -35.73
C GLY A 246 -54.26 -38.10 -34.69
N GLN A 247 -53.18 -38.84 -34.94
CA GLN A 247 -52.55 -39.70 -33.92
C GLN A 247 -51.53 -38.90 -33.10
N THR A 248 -51.46 -39.14 -31.79
CA THR A 248 -50.50 -38.52 -30.86
C THR A 248 -49.69 -39.60 -30.13
N GLY A 249 -48.57 -39.24 -29.51
CA GLY A 249 -47.76 -40.20 -28.74
C GLY A 249 -47.04 -41.24 -29.62
N THR A 250 -47.17 -42.53 -29.29
CA THR A 250 -46.61 -43.63 -30.10
C THR A 250 -47.49 -43.86 -31.32
N VAL A 251 -47.03 -43.43 -32.50
CA VAL A 251 -47.79 -43.51 -33.76
C VAL A 251 -47.49 -44.83 -34.47
N VAL A 252 -48.53 -45.62 -34.77
CA VAL A 252 -48.45 -46.82 -35.61
C VAL A 252 -49.26 -46.54 -36.88
N LEU A 253 -48.57 -46.30 -38.00
CA LEU A 253 -49.21 -45.92 -39.26
C LEU A 253 -49.61 -47.13 -40.11
N SER A 254 -50.82 -47.05 -40.64
CA SER A 254 -51.38 -47.88 -41.69
C SER A 254 -51.58 -47.06 -42.97
N LYS A 255 -51.81 -47.72 -44.11
CA LYS A 255 -52.08 -47.02 -45.38
C LYS A 255 -53.33 -46.14 -45.33
N SER A 256 -54.32 -46.50 -44.51
CA SER A 256 -55.53 -45.70 -44.30
C SER A 256 -55.26 -44.38 -43.61
N ASP A 257 -54.23 -44.31 -42.76
CA ASP A 257 -53.85 -43.08 -42.03
C ASP A 257 -53.28 -41.98 -42.94
N VAL A 258 -53.09 -42.25 -44.23
CA VAL A 258 -52.63 -41.23 -45.19
C VAL A 258 -53.52 -41.20 -46.44
N GLY A 259 -54.74 -41.75 -46.35
CA GLY A 259 -55.70 -41.77 -47.46
C GLY A 259 -55.31 -42.73 -48.60
N LEU A 260 -54.41 -43.68 -48.37
CA LEU A 260 -53.90 -44.63 -49.38
C LEU A 260 -54.48 -46.03 -49.22
N GLY A 261 -55.68 -46.17 -48.63
CA GLY A 261 -56.33 -47.47 -48.36
C GLY A 261 -56.55 -48.33 -49.61
N SER A 262 -56.73 -47.71 -50.78
CA SER A 262 -56.92 -48.39 -52.07
C SER A 262 -55.61 -48.68 -52.81
N VAL A 263 -54.46 -48.25 -52.27
CA VAL A 263 -53.17 -48.39 -52.94
C VAL A 263 -52.50 -49.71 -52.57
N ASN A 264 -52.30 -50.54 -53.59
CA ASN A 264 -51.55 -51.79 -53.47
C ASN A 264 -50.05 -51.53 -53.68
N ASN A 265 -49.21 -52.17 -52.85
CA ASN A 265 -47.77 -52.16 -53.05
C ASN A 265 -47.38 -53.34 -53.94
N THR A 266 -47.62 -53.20 -55.24
CA THR A 266 -47.39 -54.25 -56.22
C THR A 266 -46.15 -53.90 -57.06
N SER A 267 -45.17 -54.79 -57.11
CA SER A 267 -43.97 -54.63 -57.96
C SER A 267 -44.37 -54.43 -59.43
N ASP A 268 -43.57 -53.72 -60.21
CA ASP A 268 -43.87 -53.43 -61.62
C ASP A 268 -44.18 -54.69 -62.45
N ALA A 269 -43.46 -55.79 -62.20
CA ALA A 269 -43.68 -57.07 -62.89
C ALA A 269 -45.04 -57.74 -62.59
N ALA A 270 -45.65 -57.42 -61.45
CA ALA A 270 -46.92 -58.00 -61.00
C ALA A 270 -48.10 -57.05 -61.20
N LYS A 271 -47.89 -55.87 -61.81
CA LYS A 271 -48.98 -54.95 -62.12
C LYS A 271 -49.89 -55.58 -63.17
N PRO A 272 -51.22 -55.63 -62.94
CA PRO A 272 -52.13 -56.18 -63.92
C PRO A 272 -52.10 -55.32 -65.18
N ILE A 273 -52.05 -55.95 -66.36
CA ILE A 273 -52.33 -55.23 -67.61
C ILE A 273 -53.84 -55.09 -67.75
N SER A 274 -54.29 -54.00 -68.38
CA SER A 274 -55.72 -53.80 -68.60
C SER A 274 -56.28 -54.90 -69.51
N THR A 275 -57.56 -55.25 -69.34
CA THR A 275 -58.24 -56.19 -70.23
C THR A 275 -58.16 -55.77 -71.69
N ALA A 276 -58.24 -54.46 -71.97
CA ALA A 276 -58.07 -53.93 -73.32
C ALA A 276 -56.68 -54.23 -73.89
N THR A 277 -55.62 -54.05 -73.08
CA THR A 277 -54.25 -54.39 -73.45
C THR A 277 -54.10 -55.89 -73.70
N GLN A 278 -54.64 -56.74 -72.82
CA GLN A 278 -54.58 -58.20 -72.99
C GLN A 278 -55.34 -58.64 -74.24
N THR A 279 -56.53 -58.10 -74.52
CA THR A 279 -57.30 -58.38 -75.74
C THR A 279 -56.55 -57.97 -76.99
N ALA A 280 -55.93 -56.78 -76.98
CA ALA A 280 -55.11 -56.32 -78.09
C ALA A 280 -53.89 -57.23 -78.35
N LEU A 281 -53.22 -57.72 -77.29
CA LEU A 281 -52.12 -58.67 -77.40
C LEU A 281 -52.59 -60.03 -77.93
N ASN A 282 -53.72 -60.55 -77.44
CA ASN A 282 -54.29 -61.81 -77.90
C ASN A 282 -54.68 -61.78 -79.39
N GLY A 283 -55.08 -60.61 -79.89
CA GLY A 283 -55.40 -60.40 -81.31
C GLY A 283 -54.19 -60.24 -82.23
N LYS A 284 -52.97 -60.08 -81.68
CA LYS A 284 -51.76 -60.18 -82.50
C LYS A 284 -51.55 -61.66 -82.85
N VAL A 285 -51.39 -61.96 -84.14
CA VAL A 285 -51.17 -63.34 -84.63
C VAL A 285 -50.01 -63.97 -83.87
N SER A 286 -50.28 -65.06 -83.14
CA SER A 286 -49.24 -65.92 -82.57
C SER A 286 -48.54 -66.60 -83.75
N GLY A 287 -47.26 -66.26 -83.97
CA GLY A 287 -46.45 -66.43 -85.19
C GLY A 287 -46.38 -67.80 -85.88
N ALA A 288 -47.51 -68.43 -86.19
CA ALA A 288 -47.58 -69.61 -87.04
C ALA A 288 -48.15 -69.21 -88.41
N TYR A 289 -47.28 -68.70 -89.28
CA TYR A 289 -47.60 -68.64 -90.71
C TYR A 289 -47.38 -70.02 -91.31
N THR A 290 -48.46 -70.76 -91.56
CA THR A 290 -48.37 -72.04 -92.25
C THR A 290 -48.15 -71.79 -93.75
N LEU A 291 -46.95 -72.09 -94.23
CA LEU A 291 -46.63 -72.06 -95.66
C LEU A 291 -47.23 -73.29 -96.34
N VAL A 292 -48.34 -73.14 -97.06
CA VAL A 292 -48.86 -74.22 -97.91
C VAL A 292 -48.16 -74.12 -99.28
N VAL A 293 -47.19 -75.01 -99.52
CA VAL A 293 -46.61 -75.19 -100.85
C VAL A 293 -47.46 -76.23 -101.58
N GLN A 294 -48.39 -75.77 -102.42
CA GLN A 294 -49.24 -76.68 -103.19
C GLN A 294 -48.47 -77.20 -104.40
N ALA A 295 -48.21 -78.51 -104.42
CA ALA A 295 -47.62 -79.18 -105.58
C ALA A 295 -48.67 -79.24 -106.70
N GLY A 296 -48.57 -78.31 -107.65
CA GLY A 296 -49.52 -78.16 -108.75
C GLY A 296 -49.45 -76.77 -109.36
N ALA A 297 -48.25 -76.37 -109.79
CA ALA A 297 -48.14 -75.17 -110.61
C ALA A 297 -48.93 -75.39 -111.91
N PRO A 298 -49.82 -74.47 -112.33
CA PRO A 298 -50.48 -74.57 -113.63
C PRO A 298 -49.42 -74.63 -114.72
N SER A 299 -49.58 -75.55 -115.68
CA SER A 299 -48.60 -75.79 -116.74
C SER A 299 -48.23 -74.47 -117.44
N GLY A 300 -46.98 -74.04 -117.29
CA GLY A 300 -46.47 -72.78 -117.86
C GLY A 300 -45.89 -71.79 -116.85
N ALA A 301 -45.98 -72.04 -115.54
CA ALA A 301 -45.28 -71.20 -114.55
C ALA A 301 -43.77 -71.55 -114.48
N PRO A 302 -42.86 -70.55 -114.46
CA PRO A 302 -41.41 -70.80 -114.35
C PRO A 302 -41.05 -71.42 -113.00
N ALA A 303 -40.14 -72.40 -113.00
CA ALA A 303 -39.83 -73.30 -111.87
C ALA A 303 -39.40 -72.60 -110.56
N ASN A 304 -39.03 -71.32 -110.59
CA ASN A 304 -38.44 -70.61 -109.45
C ASN A 304 -39.38 -69.60 -108.78
N ARG A 305 -40.71 -69.68 -108.98
CA ARG A 305 -41.67 -68.78 -108.33
C ARG A 305 -42.67 -69.53 -107.45
N ILE A 306 -42.52 -69.39 -106.12
CA ILE A 306 -43.56 -69.75 -105.15
C ILE A 306 -44.53 -68.57 -105.03
N THR A 307 -45.83 -68.80 -105.27
CA THR A 307 -46.86 -67.80 -105.04
C THR A 307 -47.42 -67.98 -103.63
N ILE A 308 -47.07 -67.08 -102.72
CA ILE A 308 -47.65 -67.03 -101.38
C ILE A 308 -48.93 -66.20 -101.47
N ARG A 309 -50.09 -66.83 -101.23
CA ARG A 309 -51.33 -66.11 -100.96
C ARG A 309 -51.52 -66.10 -99.46
N THR A 310 -51.46 -64.92 -98.85
CA THR A 310 -51.94 -64.74 -97.48
C THR A 310 -53.46 -64.85 -97.51
N ALA A 311 -54.04 -65.66 -96.63
CA ALA A 311 -55.47 -65.63 -96.35
C ALA A 311 -55.85 -64.32 -95.67
#